data_AF-A0A536U7Q9-F1
#
_entry.id   AF-A0A536U7Q9-F1
#
_cell.length_a   1.000
_cell.length_b   1.000
_cell.length_c   1.000
_cell.angle_alpha   90.00
_cell.angle_beta   90.00
_cell.angle_gamma   90.00
#
_symmetry.space_group_name_H-M   'P 1'
#
loop_
_entity.id
_entity.type
_entity.pdbx_description
1 polymer ?
#
loop_
_entity_poly.entity_id
_entity_poly.type
_entity_poly.pdbx_seq_one_letter_code
_entity_poly.pdbx_strand_id
1 'polypeptide(L)'
;MNAARAGDRRAPRRESARSDRSGFVREAVFATGWIRLDTAVASSRGRSHAVNEDGHSALGGTSPLFVVADGVSSGAMASCASRELVSRLHETLERGPIDADTVRSAVLDADREVRRTIASLTDASGAATVALCAATGASLSRWLVAWVGDCRVYRVSALHGGPAQLLTLDDTYRHLSEQPPYGGSLDDPARMVGNGAVDAPNLRDVDLGRDEMLLLCSDGVHKHAGPHDIARLLRGPTPLAARCVRLIEFARTSGSNDDATVLVVHRAERARARLARLVSIGALIALIATALLLLAADRVTAQRLPTAAPHAKVQP
;
A
#
# COMPACT_ATOMS: atom_id res chain seq x y z
N MET A 1 -0.33 41.44 -7.20
CA MET A 1 0.74 40.47 -7.53
C MET A 1 0.46 39.19 -6.74
N ASN A 2 0.01 38.16 -7.47
CA ASN A 2 -0.27 36.76 -7.12
C ASN A 2 -0.66 36.31 -5.70
N ALA A 3 -1.96 36.08 -5.54
CA ALA A 3 -2.53 35.08 -4.65
C ALA A 3 -2.30 33.67 -5.23
N ALA A 4 -1.51 32.84 -4.55
CA ALA A 4 -1.36 31.42 -4.88
C ALA A 4 -2.43 30.61 -4.11
N ARG A 5 -3.24 29.88 -4.88
CA ARG A 5 -4.35 29.04 -4.42
C ARG A 5 -3.90 28.00 -3.39
N ALA A 6 -4.49 28.08 -2.20
CA ALA A 6 -4.53 26.96 -1.26
C ALA A 6 -5.34 25.81 -1.90
N GLY A 7 -4.67 24.68 -2.11
CA GLY A 7 -5.31 23.45 -2.57
C GLY A 7 -6.25 22.91 -1.49
N ASP A 8 -7.52 22.74 -1.85
CA ASP A 8 -8.61 22.18 -1.04
C ASP A 8 -8.26 20.75 -0.60
N ARG A 9 -7.62 20.59 0.57
CA ARG A 9 -7.42 19.30 1.24
C ARG A 9 -8.70 18.96 1.99
N ARG A 10 -9.62 18.25 1.33
CA ARG A 10 -10.86 17.77 1.98
C ARG A 10 -10.61 16.53 2.83
N ALA A 11 -11.05 16.60 4.08
CA ALA A 11 -11.08 15.51 5.07
C ALA A 11 -11.94 14.30 4.60
N PRO A 12 -11.68 13.08 5.13
CA PRO A 12 -12.39 11.86 4.72
C PRO A 12 -13.90 11.94 4.95
N ARG A 13 -14.67 11.43 3.99
CA ARG A 13 -16.14 11.36 4.04
C ARG A 13 -16.58 9.90 4.15
N ARG A 14 -17.03 9.53 5.34
CA ARG A 14 -17.53 8.21 5.80
C ARG A 14 -16.47 7.34 6.47
N GLU A 15 -16.67 7.17 7.77
CA GLU A 15 -16.10 6.11 8.58
C GLU A 15 -17.26 5.20 9.00
N SER A 16 -17.12 3.88 8.84
CA SER A 16 -18.05 2.92 9.42
C SER A 16 -17.27 1.86 10.18
N ALA A 17 -17.63 1.67 11.45
CA ALA A 17 -17.05 0.66 12.33
C ALA A 17 -18.10 -0.42 12.59
N ARG A 18 -17.72 -1.69 12.44
CA ARG A 18 -18.49 -2.84 12.93
C ARG A 18 -17.55 -3.67 13.80
N SER A 19 -17.86 -3.79 15.10
CA SER A 19 -17.16 -4.73 15.99
C SER A 19 -17.98 -6.00 16.10
N ASP A 20 -17.43 -7.13 15.65
CA ASP A 20 -17.91 -8.44 16.07
C ASP A 20 -16.91 -9.01 17.08
N ARG A 21 -17.37 -9.87 18.00
CA ARG A 21 -16.68 -10.28 19.24
C ARG A 21 -15.44 -11.16 18.98
N SER A 22 -14.40 -10.60 18.36
CA SER A 22 -13.00 -11.08 18.30
C SER A 22 -12.14 -10.31 17.30
N GLY A 23 -12.76 -9.52 16.39
CA GLY A 23 -12.06 -8.80 15.33
C GLY A 23 -12.48 -7.34 15.22
N PHE A 24 -11.51 -6.48 14.95
CA PHE A 24 -11.70 -5.07 14.67
C PHE A 24 -11.62 -4.83 13.16
N VAL A 25 -12.63 -4.15 12.59
CA VAL A 25 -12.67 -3.83 11.16
C VAL A 25 -13.10 -2.39 10.95
N ARG A 26 -12.31 -1.64 10.18
CA ARG A 26 -12.65 -0.28 9.73
C ARG A 26 -12.34 -0.11 8.26
N GLU A 27 -13.06 0.83 7.65
CA GLU A 27 -12.78 1.32 6.30
C GLU A 27 -12.86 2.84 6.25
N ALA A 28 -12.04 3.44 5.38
CA ALA A 28 -12.10 4.86 5.06
C ALA A 28 -11.77 5.09 3.58
N VAL A 29 -12.26 6.20 3.04
CA VAL A 29 -12.04 6.59 1.65
C VAL A 29 -11.45 7.99 1.58
N PHE A 30 -10.25 8.10 1.01
CA PHE A 30 -9.65 9.37 0.62
C PHE A 30 -9.93 9.62 -0.85
N ALA A 31 -10.33 10.84 -1.23
CA ALA A 31 -10.60 11.09 -2.64
C ALA A 31 -10.25 12.52 -3.07
N THR A 32 -9.38 12.63 -4.06
CA THR A 32 -9.10 13.87 -4.80
C THR A 32 -10.01 13.94 -6.04
N GLY A 33 -9.95 15.01 -6.84
CA GLY A 33 -10.76 15.15 -8.06
C GLY A 33 -10.70 13.94 -9.00
N TRP A 34 -9.53 13.28 -9.09
CA TRP A 34 -9.22 12.27 -10.11
C TRP A 34 -8.98 10.86 -9.56
N ILE A 35 -8.68 10.72 -8.27
CA ILE A 35 -8.23 9.46 -7.65
C ILE A 35 -9.01 9.21 -6.36
N ARG A 36 -9.34 7.94 -6.14
CA ARG A 36 -9.98 7.46 -4.92
C ARG A 36 -9.03 6.42 -4.30
N LEU A 37 -8.69 6.61 -3.04
CA LEU A 37 -7.94 5.68 -2.22
C LEU A 37 -8.94 5.03 -1.26
N ASP A 38 -9.26 3.77 -1.51
CA ASP A 38 -10.06 2.97 -0.59
C ASP A 38 -9.11 2.29 0.39
N THR A 39 -9.38 2.42 1.68
CA THR A 39 -8.54 1.83 2.72
C THR A 39 -9.40 0.99 3.63
N ALA A 40 -8.88 -0.16 4.04
CA ALA A 40 -9.53 -1.01 5.03
C ALA A 40 -8.48 -1.67 5.91
N VAL A 41 -8.85 -1.90 7.16
CA VAL A 41 -8.03 -2.64 8.11
C VAL A 41 -8.89 -3.66 8.81
N ALA A 42 -8.34 -4.85 8.98
CA ALA A 42 -8.87 -5.86 9.87
C ALA A 42 -7.74 -6.31 10.79
N SER A 43 -8.03 -6.49 12.08
CA SER A 43 -7.07 -7.01 13.06
C SER A 43 -7.81 -7.91 14.05
N SER A 44 -7.23 -9.06 14.36
CA SER A 44 -7.83 -10.08 15.22
C SER A 44 -6.79 -10.68 16.15
N ARG A 45 -7.17 -10.76 17.44
CA ARG A 45 -6.34 -11.42 18.44
C ARG A 45 -6.17 -12.92 18.13
N GLY A 46 -4.97 -13.43 18.32
CA GLY A 46 -4.61 -14.83 18.31
C GLY A 46 -5.26 -15.62 19.44
N ARG A 47 -5.27 -16.95 19.31
CA ARG A 47 -5.78 -17.83 20.38
C ARG A 47 -4.76 -17.98 21.52
N SER A 48 -3.49 -17.80 21.21
CA SER A 48 -2.37 -17.95 22.15
C SER A 48 -2.09 -16.71 22.98
N HIS A 49 -2.70 -15.56 22.67
CA HIS A 49 -2.38 -14.27 23.28
C HIS A 49 -3.54 -13.76 24.14
N ALA A 50 -3.26 -13.15 25.29
CA ALA A 50 -4.29 -12.58 26.15
C ALA A 50 -4.85 -11.24 25.60
N VAL A 51 -4.00 -10.50 24.89
CA VAL A 51 -4.28 -9.22 24.23
C VAL A 51 -3.81 -9.29 22.79
N ASN A 52 -4.34 -8.45 21.91
CA ASN A 52 -3.79 -8.27 20.58
C ASN A 52 -2.57 -7.33 20.66
N GLU A 53 -1.42 -7.87 20.32
CA GLU A 53 -0.09 -7.27 20.32
C GLU A 53 0.26 -6.61 18.99
N ASP A 54 -0.55 -6.80 17.95
CA ASP A 54 -0.47 -5.99 16.73
C ASP A 54 -0.97 -4.55 16.97
N GLY A 55 -0.29 -3.60 16.32
CA GLY A 55 -0.66 -2.20 16.18
C GLY A 55 -0.88 -1.84 14.70
N HIS A 56 -1.78 -0.91 14.42
CA HIS A 56 -2.00 -0.43 13.06
C HIS A 56 -2.50 1.02 13.02
N SER A 57 -2.33 1.68 11.88
CA SER A 57 -2.84 3.03 11.65
C SER A 57 -4.36 3.11 11.81
N ALA A 58 -4.84 4.24 12.32
CA ALA A 58 -6.21 4.65 12.12
C ALA A 58 -6.42 5.10 10.66
N LEU A 59 -7.56 4.75 10.06
CA LEU A 59 -7.83 5.07 8.65
C LEU A 59 -8.35 6.51 8.43
N GLY A 60 -8.59 7.28 9.50
CA GLY A 60 -9.15 8.62 9.46
C GLY A 60 -8.13 9.77 9.44
N GLY A 61 -6.84 9.46 9.31
CA GLY A 61 -5.76 10.45 9.30
C GLY A 61 -5.86 11.46 8.14
N THR A 62 -5.12 12.56 8.19
CA THR A 62 -5.12 13.58 7.12
C THR A 62 -4.07 13.34 6.04
N SER A 63 -3.12 12.45 6.31
CA SER A 63 -2.02 12.08 5.44
C SER A 63 -2.17 10.63 4.96
N PRO A 64 -1.79 10.31 3.70
CA PRO A 64 -1.80 8.95 3.18
C PRO A 64 -0.60 8.14 3.71
N LEU A 65 -0.54 7.97 5.02
CA LEU A 65 0.44 7.18 5.78
C LEU A 65 -0.28 6.01 6.44
N PHE A 66 0.23 4.80 6.21
CA PHE A 66 -0.33 3.57 6.76
C PHE A 66 0.79 2.73 7.32
N VAL A 67 0.57 2.19 8.52
CA VAL A 67 1.53 1.46 9.34
C VAL A 67 0.83 0.22 9.89
N VAL A 68 1.53 -0.90 9.86
CA VAL A 68 1.23 -2.11 10.62
C VAL A 68 2.48 -2.43 11.42
N ALA A 69 2.33 -2.67 12.71
CA ALA A 69 3.39 -3.08 13.61
C ALA A 69 2.97 -4.33 14.38
N ASP A 70 3.92 -5.20 14.64
CA ASP A 70 3.71 -6.48 15.32
C ASP A 70 4.59 -6.51 16.58
N GLY A 71 3.96 -6.60 17.74
CA GLY A 71 4.64 -6.57 19.03
C GLY A 71 5.27 -7.93 19.34
N VAL A 72 6.58 -7.94 19.64
CA VAL A 72 7.30 -9.20 19.86
C VAL A 72 6.99 -9.77 21.24
N SER A 73 6.21 -10.87 21.30
CA SER A 73 5.68 -11.47 22.54
C SER A 73 6.73 -12.07 23.47
N SER A 74 7.94 -12.36 22.97
CA SER A 74 9.07 -12.78 23.82
C SER A 74 9.66 -11.62 24.63
N GLY A 75 9.35 -10.39 24.25
CA GLY A 75 9.67 -9.17 24.98
C GLY A 75 8.56 -8.72 25.92
N ALA A 76 8.86 -7.71 26.74
CA ALA A 76 7.87 -7.13 27.63
C ALA A 76 6.96 -6.14 26.90
N MET A 77 5.70 -6.07 27.33
CA MET A 77 4.77 -5.03 26.89
C MET A 77 4.60 -4.96 25.35
N ALA A 78 4.56 -6.09 24.65
CA ALA A 78 4.49 -6.17 23.19
C ALA A 78 3.37 -5.29 22.57
N SER A 79 2.15 -5.37 23.10
CA SER A 79 1.04 -4.50 22.67
C SER A 79 1.27 -3.01 22.92
N CYS A 80 2.07 -2.65 23.93
CA CYS A 80 2.48 -1.27 24.16
C CYS A 80 3.53 -0.84 23.14
N ALA A 81 4.50 -1.70 22.85
CA ALA A 81 5.57 -1.44 21.89
C ALA A 81 5.03 -1.13 20.50
N SER A 82 4.13 -1.98 19.97
CA SER A 82 3.55 -1.82 18.64
C SER A 82 2.66 -0.58 18.53
N ARG A 83 1.85 -0.30 19.56
CA ARG A 83 0.96 0.89 19.59
C ARG A 83 1.74 2.19 19.72
N GLU A 84 2.74 2.22 20.59
CA GLU A 84 3.62 3.37 20.75
C GLU A 84 4.38 3.65 19.45
N LEU A 85 4.92 2.60 18.82
CA LEU A 85 5.61 2.72 17.52
C LEU A 85 4.72 3.36 16.46
N VAL A 86 3.49 2.83 16.28
CA VAL A 86 2.52 3.41 15.34
C VAL A 86 2.23 4.88 15.67
N SER A 87 2.01 5.22 16.95
CA SER A 87 1.75 6.61 17.37
C SER A 87 2.91 7.53 17.00
N ARG A 88 4.14 7.16 17.32
CA ARG A 88 5.33 8.00 17.07
C ARG A 88 5.63 8.20 15.59
N LEU A 89 5.39 7.18 14.77
CA LEU A 89 5.51 7.30 13.33
C LEU A 89 4.49 8.31 12.77
N HIS A 90 3.22 8.24 13.19
CA HIS A 90 2.23 9.25 12.79
C HIS A 90 2.58 10.65 13.32
N GLU A 91 2.90 10.78 14.60
CA GLU A 91 3.27 12.06 15.22
C GLU A 91 4.40 12.77 14.49
N THR A 92 5.38 12.02 13.96
CA THR A 92 6.56 12.59 13.30
C THR A 92 6.32 12.81 11.81
N LEU A 93 5.82 11.80 11.11
CA LEU A 93 5.72 11.81 9.65
C LEU A 93 4.55 12.66 9.13
N GLU A 94 3.51 12.90 9.93
CA GLU A 94 2.38 13.73 9.50
C GLU A 94 2.66 15.24 9.61
N ARG A 95 3.77 15.66 10.22
CA ARG A 95 4.11 17.09 10.37
C ARG A 95 4.58 17.76 9.08
N GLY A 96 5.00 16.99 8.09
CA GLY A 96 5.67 17.53 6.91
C GLY A 96 5.65 16.60 5.70
N PRO A 97 6.39 16.96 4.64
CA PRO A 97 6.65 16.08 3.52
C PRO A 97 7.33 14.79 4.01
N ILE A 98 6.91 13.65 3.45
CA ILE A 98 7.52 12.35 3.76
C ILE A 98 8.50 12.00 2.65
N ASP A 99 9.76 11.81 3.01
CA ASP A 99 10.84 11.29 2.17
C ASP A 99 11.69 10.26 2.95
N ALA A 100 12.69 9.69 2.29
CA ALA A 100 13.54 8.64 2.84
C ALA A 100 14.24 9.05 4.15
N ASP A 101 14.77 10.27 4.21
CA ASP A 101 15.52 10.76 5.38
C ASP A 101 14.60 11.07 6.56
N THR A 102 13.40 11.61 6.27
CA THR A 102 12.37 11.85 7.28
C THR A 102 11.86 10.52 7.86
N VAL A 103 11.65 9.49 7.02
CA VAL A 103 11.27 8.14 7.49
C VAL A 103 12.37 7.51 8.33
N ARG A 104 13.63 7.58 7.89
CA ARG A 104 14.77 7.06 8.66
C ARG A 104 14.83 7.72 10.04
N SER A 105 14.76 9.03 10.09
CA SER A 105 14.81 9.79 11.35
C SER A 105 13.63 9.43 12.26
N ALA A 106 12.41 9.33 11.71
CA ALA A 106 11.22 8.96 12.47
C ALA A 106 11.30 7.56 13.07
N VAL A 107 11.85 6.57 12.35
CA VAL A 107 12.04 5.21 12.88
C VAL A 107 13.07 5.20 14.01
N LEU A 108 14.19 5.92 13.88
CA LEU A 108 15.21 6.01 14.92
C LEU A 108 14.77 6.82 16.15
N ASP A 109 13.92 7.83 15.96
CA ASP A 109 13.25 8.53 17.05
C ASP A 109 12.25 7.60 17.75
N ALA A 110 11.43 6.87 16.99
CA ALA A 110 10.48 5.91 17.53
C ALA A 110 11.16 4.77 18.29
N ASP A 111 12.29 4.25 17.82
CA ASP A 111 13.09 3.24 18.53
C ASP A 111 13.50 3.72 19.94
N ARG A 112 14.01 4.95 20.04
CA ARG A 112 14.40 5.54 21.33
C ARG A 112 13.20 5.78 22.25
N GLU A 113 12.07 6.22 21.68
CA GLU A 113 10.87 6.52 22.44
C GLU A 113 10.17 5.26 22.95
N VAL A 114 10.00 4.25 22.10
CA VAL A 114 9.47 2.93 22.50
C VAL A 114 10.31 2.34 23.63
N ARG A 115 11.64 2.38 23.52
CA ARG A 115 12.53 1.92 24.59
C ARG A 115 12.28 2.67 25.90
N ARG A 116 12.20 4.00 25.84
CA ARG A 116 11.99 4.84 27.03
C ARG A 116 10.63 4.57 27.68
N THR A 117 9.57 4.45 26.88
CA THR A 117 8.22 4.16 27.35
C THR A 117 8.18 2.81 28.05
N ILE A 118 8.77 1.76 27.47
CA ILE A 118 8.79 0.43 28.08
C ILE A 118 9.62 0.41 29.37
N ALA A 119 10.80 1.04 29.36
CA ALA A 119 11.67 1.15 30.54
C ALA A 119 11.00 1.92 31.71
N SER A 120 10.01 2.76 31.44
CA SER A 120 9.22 3.43 32.49
C SER A 120 8.17 2.53 33.15
N LEU A 121 7.85 1.39 32.54
CA LEU A 121 6.82 0.45 32.97
C LEU A 121 7.41 -0.85 33.53
N THR A 122 8.59 -1.24 33.09
CA THR A 122 9.24 -2.52 33.46
C THR A 122 10.74 -2.48 33.17
N ASP A 123 11.52 -3.30 33.89
CA ASP A 123 12.97 -3.47 33.69
C ASP A 123 13.31 -4.37 32.46
N ALA A 124 12.31 -5.05 31.91
CA ALA A 124 12.47 -5.91 30.73
C ALA A 124 12.38 -5.11 29.42
N SER A 125 13.07 -5.57 28.38
CA SER A 125 13.02 -4.95 27.05
C SER A 125 11.80 -5.42 26.26
N GLY A 126 11.24 -4.54 25.45
CA GLY A 126 10.19 -4.86 24.49
C GLY A 126 10.43 -4.17 23.16
N ALA A 127 9.88 -4.74 22.08
CA ALA A 127 10.10 -4.26 20.73
C ALA A 127 8.93 -4.66 19.82
N ALA A 128 8.90 -4.09 18.62
CA ALA A 128 7.95 -4.43 17.57
C ALA A 128 8.62 -4.45 16.20
N THR A 129 8.16 -5.33 15.30
CA THR A 129 8.43 -5.22 13.86
C THR A 129 7.42 -4.27 13.23
N VAL A 130 7.73 -3.71 12.06
CA VAL A 130 6.87 -2.70 11.44
C VAL A 130 7.03 -2.67 9.93
N ALA A 131 5.92 -2.44 9.24
CA ALA A 131 5.89 -2.01 7.86
C ALA A 131 5.04 -0.75 7.72
N LEU A 132 5.49 0.19 6.89
CA LEU A 132 4.76 1.40 6.57
C LEU A 132 4.76 1.70 5.06
N CYS A 133 3.72 2.40 4.63
CA CYS A 133 3.53 2.91 3.29
C CYS A 133 3.09 4.37 3.37
N ALA A 134 3.85 5.26 2.74
CA ALA A 134 3.55 6.69 2.69
C ALA A 134 3.50 7.19 1.25
N ALA A 135 2.43 7.89 0.85
CA ALA A 135 2.41 8.49 -0.48
C ALA A 135 3.26 9.77 -0.54
N THR A 136 4.19 9.85 -1.49
CA THR A 136 5.18 10.94 -1.63
C THR A 136 4.79 11.98 -2.69
N GLY A 137 3.55 11.93 -3.19
CA GLY A 137 3.08 12.85 -4.23
C GLY A 137 1.56 12.99 -4.32
N ALA A 138 1.12 14.12 -4.88
CA ALA A 138 -0.30 14.47 -4.97
C ALA A 138 -1.14 13.51 -5.85
N SER A 139 -0.50 12.77 -6.76
CA SER A 139 -1.13 11.76 -7.61
C SER A 139 -1.38 10.42 -6.90
N LEU A 140 -0.92 10.25 -5.66
CA LEU A 140 -0.98 8.99 -4.90
C LEU A 140 -0.44 7.78 -5.69
N SER A 141 0.39 8.00 -6.71
CA SER A 141 0.95 6.95 -7.56
C SER A 141 2.36 6.55 -7.14
N ARG A 142 3.02 7.37 -6.31
CA ARG A 142 4.35 7.10 -5.77
C ARG A 142 4.23 6.90 -4.27
N TRP A 143 4.81 5.82 -3.80
CA TRP A 143 4.78 5.38 -2.42
C TRP A 143 6.19 5.06 -1.96
N LEU A 144 6.52 5.53 -0.77
CA LEU A 144 7.68 5.06 -0.04
C LEU A 144 7.23 3.95 0.90
N VAL A 145 7.79 2.76 0.70
CA VAL A 145 7.62 1.61 1.59
C VAL A 145 8.83 1.56 2.52
N ALA A 146 8.60 1.40 3.81
CA ALA A 146 9.66 1.18 4.78
C ALA A 146 9.30 0.06 5.75
N TRP A 147 10.28 -0.69 6.23
CA TRP A 147 10.05 -1.75 7.20
C TRP A 147 11.28 -2.03 8.06
N VAL A 148 11.02 -2.64 9.21
CA VAL A 148 12.00 -3.23 10.13
C VAL A 148 11.42 -4.54 10.64
N GLY A 149 12.17 -5.63 10.54
CA GLY A 149 11.70 -6.96 10.96
C GLY A 149 10.93 -7.66 9.83
N ASP A 150 9.84 -8.33 10.17
CA ASP A 150 9.14 -9.27 9.28
C ASP A 150 7.69 -8.90 8.96
N CYS A 151 7.18 -7.75 9.42
CA CYS A 151 5.96 -7.19 8.82
C CYS A 151 6.16 -6.97 7.30
N ARG A 152 5.21 -7.43 6.49
CA ARG A 152 5.36 -7.45 5.03
C ARG A 152 4.47 -6.47 4.30
N VAL A 153 4.95 -6.01 3.15
CA VAL A 153 4.15 -5.26 2.16
C VAL A 153 4.08 -6.00 0.84
N TYR A 154 2.86 -6.13 0.31
CA TYR A 154 2.59 -6.72 -1.00
C TYR A 154 1.92 -5.73 -1.95
N ARG A 155 2.28 -5.79 -3.24
CA ARG A 155 1.51 -5.17 -4.33
C ARG A 155 0.58 -6.19 -4.96
N VAL A 156 -0.69 -5.83 -5.09
CA VAL A 156 -1.73 -6.71 -5.64
C VAL A 156 -2.50 -6.00 -6.74
N SER A 157 -2.61 -6.62 -7.91
CA SER A 157 -3.47 -6.13 -8.98
C SER A 157 -4.93 -6.50 -8.70
N ALA A 158 -5.85 -5.53 -8.76
CA ALA A 158 -7.28 -5.79 -8.66
C ALA A 158 -7.88 -6.38 -9.95
N LEU A 159 -7.15 -6.26 -11.07
CA LEU A 159 -7.62 -6.65 -12.41
C LEU A 159 -7.01 -7.97 -12.91
N HIS A 160 -5.75 -8.23 -12.58
CA HIS A 160 -5.02 -9.40 -13.09
C HIS A 160 -4.97 -10.54 -12.06
N GLY A 161 -5.06 -11.78 -12.55
CA GLY A 161 -5.12 -13.00 -11.75
C GLY A 161 -3.81 -13.47 -11.10
N GLY A 162 -2.70 -12.73 -11.28
CA GLY A 162 -1.36 -13.12 -10.78
C GLY A 162 -1.24 -13.17 -9.25
N PRO A 163 -0.13 -13.74 -8.74
CA PRO A 163 0.19 -13.72 -7.31
C PRO A 163 0.46 -12.29 -6.82
N ALA A 164 0.28 -12.07 -5.52
CA ALA A 164 0.70 -10.85 -4.86
C ALA A 164 2.23 -10.70 -4.98
N GLN A 165 2.71 -9.53 -5.37
CA GLN A 165 4.15 -9.27 -5.45
C GLN A 165 4.65 -8.81 -4.08
N LEU A 166 5.53 -9.57 -3.45
CA LEU A 166 6.20 -9.15 -2.23
C LEU A 166 7.15 -7.97 -2.51
N LEU A 167 7.06 -6.91 -1.72
CA LEU A 167 7.85 -5.69 -1.85
C LEU A 167 8.96 -5.57 -0.80
N THR A 168 8.79 -6.23 0.35
CA THR A 168 9.73 -6.26 1.48
C THR A 168 10.61 -7.51 1.46
N LEU A 169 11.70 -7.48 2.21
CA LEU A 169 12.53 -8.63 2.52
C LEU A 169 12.73 -8.66 4.03
N ASP A 170 12.25 -9.71 4.70
CA ASP A 170 12.23 -9.75 6.16
C ASP A 170 13.65 -9.66 6.75
N ASP A 171 13.82 -8.89 7.83
CA ASP A 171 15.07 -8.79 8.57
C ASP A 171 15.23 -9.98 9.54
N THR A 172 15.19 -11.22 9.04
CA THR A 172 15.41 -12.42 9.86
C THR A 172 16.89 -12.74 9.99
N TYR A 173 17.26 -13.50 11.03
CA TYR A 173 18.64 -13.99 11.19
C TYR A 173 19.14 -14.73 9.93
N ARG A 174 18.27 -15.51 9.28
CA ARG A 174 18.56 -16.18 8.01
C ARG A 174 18.90 -15.20 6.90
N HIS A 175 18.06 -14.18 6.67
CA HIS A 175 18.27 -13.25 5.57
C HIS A 175 19.48 -12.33 5.79
N LEU A 176 19.75 -11.97 7.04
CA LEU A 176 20.92 -11.18 7.39
C LEU A 176 22.20 -12.00 7.54
N SER A 177 22.11 -13.34 7.43
CA SER A 177 23.24 -14.26 7.64
C SER A 177 23.88 -14.11 9.04
N GLU A 178 23.03 -13.89 10.04
CA GLU A 178 23.41 -13.73 11.45
C GLU A 178 22.99 -14.98 12.26
N GLN A 179 23.63 -15.19 13.41
CA GLN A 179 23.23 -16.28 14.31
C GLN A 179 22.17 -15.79 15.30
N PRO A 180 21.05 -16.52 15.45
CA PRO A 180 20.08 -16.22 16.49
C PRO A 180 20.70 -16.45 17.87
N PRO A 181 20.22 -15.73 18.91
CA PRO A 181 20.59 -16.02 20.28
C PRO A 181 20.19 -17.45 20.66
N TYR A 182 20.74 -17.95 21.77
CA TYR A 182 20.42 -19.29 22.26
C TYR A 182 18.90 -19.48 22.42
N GLY A 183 18.36 -20.51 21.75
CA GLY A 183 16.92 -20.81 21.74
C GLY A 183 16.11 -20.07 20.68
N GLY A 184 16.71 -19.15 19.92
CA GLY A 184 16.08 -18.49 18.79
C GLY A 184 16.16 -19.31 17.49
N SER A 185 15.24 -19.01 16.57
CA SER A 185 15.18 -19.58 15.22
C SER A 185 15.88 -18.69 14.21
N LEU A 186 16.37 -19.30 13.13
CA LEU A 186 16.88 -18.55 11.97
C LEU A 186 15.79 -17.70 11.29
N ASP A 187 14.53 -18.08 11.46
CA ASP A 187 13.38 -17.38 10.86
C ASP A 187 12.81 -16.30 11.80
N ASP A 188 13.40 -16.09 12.98
CA ASP A 188 13.01 -15.01 13.88
C ASP A 188 13.57 -13.66 13.37
N PRO A 189 12.87 -12.53 13.65
CA PRO A 189 13.39 -11.20 13.37
C PRO A 189 14.71 -10.96 14.10
N ALA A 190 15.72 -10.48 13.37
CA ALA A 190 17.00 -10.01 13.89
C ALA A 190 17.03 -8.49 14.10
N ARG A 191 16.02 -7.77 13.58
CA ARG A 191 15.87 -6.32 13.73
C ARG A 191 14.44 -6.01 14.17
N MET A 192 14.31 -5.17 15.19
CA MET A 192 13.03 -4.76 15.78
C MET A 192 13.17 -3.34 16.33
N VAL A 193 12.11 -2.57 16.32
CA VAL A 193 12.09 -1.20 16.85
C VAL A 193 11.78 -1.23 18.35
N GLY A 194 12.59 -0.55 19.17
CA GLY A 194 12.41 -0.44 20.62
C GLY A 194 13.55 -1.02 21.45
N ASN A 195 14.41 -1.86 20.85
CA ASN A 195 15.55 -2.48 21.54
C ASN A 195 16.92 -1.93 21.11
N GLY A 196 16.97 -0.99 20.15
CA GLY A 196 18.22 -0.38 19.69
C GLY A 196 19.00 -1.21 18.69
N ALA A 197 18.40 -2.27 18.14
CA ALA A 197 19.00 -3.06 17.08
C ALA A 197 18.85 -2.43 15.69
N VAL A 198 18.24 -1.23 15.56
CA VAL A 198 17.94 -0.59 14.27
C VAL A 198 18.92 0.52 13.98
N ASP A 199 19.82 0.30 13.01
CA ASP A 199 20.66 1.37 12.44
C ASP A 199 19.89 2.22 11.43
N ALA A 200 19.01 1.55 10.67
CA ALA A 200 18.24 2.14 9.59
C ALA A 200 17.05 1.23 9.24
N PRO A 201 15.87 1.79 8.90
CA PRO A 201 14.85 0.99 8.24
C PRO A 201 15.25 0.64 6.81
N ASN A 202 14.74 -0.48 6.32
CA ASN A 202 14.73 -0.76 4.90
C ASN A 202 13.77 0.19 4.18
N LEU A 203 14.10 0.59 2.96
CA LEU A 203 13.35 1.56 2.17
C LEU A 203 13.21 1.12 0.73
N ARG A 204 12.04 1.38 0.13
CA ARG A 204 11.78 1.11 -1.28
C ARG A 204 10.76 2.09 -1.86
N ASP A 205 11.13 2.75 -2.95
CA ASP A 205 10.17 3.48 -3.79
C ASP A 205 9.33 2.52 -4.63
N VAL A 206 8.02 2.75 -4.65
CA VAL A 206 7.04 1.92 -5.33
C VAL A 206 6.07 2.79 -6.12
N ASP A 207 5.97 2.49 -7.42
CA ASP A 207 4.88 2.98 -8.24
C ASP A 207 3.64 2.10 -8.08
N LEU A 208 2.53 2.74 -7.72
CA LEU A 208 1.22 2.13 -7.57
C LEU A 208 0.31 2.55 -8.72
N GLY A 209 0.01 1.57 -9.57
CA GLY A 209 -0.86 1.69 -10.74
C GLY A 209 -2.31 2.01 -10.37
N ARG A 210 -3.16 2.15 -11.40
CA ARG A 210 -4.61 2.24 -11.19
C ARG A 210 -5.13 0.84 -10.90
N ASP A 211 -6.06 0.75 -9.96
CA ASP A 211 -6.65 -0.53 -9.52
C ASP A 211 -5.58 -1.52 -9.04
N GLU A 212 -4.52 -0.98 -8.43
CA GLU A 212 -3.55 -1.74 -7.65
C GLU A 212 -3.70 -1.43 -6.17
N MET A 213 -3.30 -2.39 -5.36
CA MET A 213 -3.40 -2.36 -3.91
C MET A 213 -2.02 -2.54 -3.30
N LEU A 214 -1.75 -1.82 -2.21
CA LEU A 214 -0.73 -2.18 -1.23
C LEU A 214 -1.43 -2.89 -0.08
N LEU A 215 -0.95 -4.06 0.30
CA LEU A 215 -1.34 -4.76 1.52
C LEU A 215 -0.16 -4.74 2.48
N LEU A 216 -0.38 -4.27 3.70
CA LEU A 216 0.53 -4.41 4.83
C LEU A 216 -0.04 -5.50 5.75
N CYS A 217 0.80 -6.40 6.26
CA CYS A 217 0.35 -7.43 7.19
C CYS A 217 1.43 -7.89 8.17
N SER A 218 1.00 -8.35 9.34
CA SER A 218 1.80 -9.10 10.31
C SER A 218 1.97 -10.56 9.90
N ASP A 219 2.79 -11.28 10.65
CA ASP A 219 3.21 -12.64 10.35
C ASP A 219 2.09 -13.69 10.52
N GLY A 220 1.16 -13.46 11.44
CA GLY A 220 -0.02 -14.28 11.64
C GLY A 220 -0.94 -14.33 10.42
N VAL A 221 -0.70 -13.49 9.41
CA VAL A 221 -1.29 -13.58 8.08
C VAL A 221 -0.34 -14.27 7.11
N HIS A 222 0.84 -13.71 6.85
CA HIS A 222 1.67 -14.16 5.71
C HIS A 222 2.38 -15.49 5.93
N LYS A 223 2.49 -15.98 7.16
CA LYS A 223 2.95 -17.36 7.45
C LYS A 223 1.90 -18.41 7.06
N HIS A 224 0.63 -18.01 6.92
CA HIS A 224 -0.50 -18.91 6.67
C HIS A 224 -1.29 -18.60 5.37
N ALA A 225 -1.00 -17.47 4.71
CA ALA A 225 -1.58 -17.08 3.45
C ALA A 225 -0.47 -16.76 2.43
N GLY A 226 -0.34 -17.60 1.40
CA GLY A 226 0.66 -17.40 0.36
C GLY A 226 0.29 -16.26 -0.61
N PRO A 227 1.23 -15.82 -1.46
CA PRO A 227 0.99 -14.76 -2.44
C PRO A 227 -0.23 -14.97 -3.34
N HIS A 228 -0.51 -16.21 -3.72
CA HIS A 228 -1.70 -16.57 -4.51
C HIS A 228 -2.99 -16.42 -3.71
N ASP A 229 -3.00 -16.82 -2.44
CA ASP A 229 -4.16 -16.70 -1.56
C ASP A 229 -4.48 -15.23 -1.28
N ILE A 230 -3.46 -14.45 -0.93
CA ILE A 230 -3.57 -13.00 -0.72
C ILE A 230 -4.22 -12.33 -1.94
N ALA A 231 -3.68 -12.57 -3.13
CA ALA A 231 -4.19 -11.95 -4.34
C ALA A 231 -5.62 -12.41 -4.68
N ARG A 232 -5.92 -13.71 -4.51
CA ARG A 232 -7.26 -14.27 -4.74
C ARG A 232 -8.29 -13.68 -3.78
N LEU A 233 -7.97 -13.55 -2.50
CA LEU A 233 -8.90 -13.12 -1.45
C LEU A 233 -9.15 -11.60 -1.47
N LEU A 234 -8.17 -10.81 -1.89
CA LEU A 234 -8.31 -9.36 -2.07
C LEU A 234 -8.96 -8.93 -3.37
N ARG A 235 -9.08 -9.82 -4.37
CA ARG A 235 -9.78 -9.52 -5.63
C ARG A 235 -11.30 -9.68 -5.50
N GLY A 236 -12.01 -9.08 -6.45
CA GLY A 236 -13.46 -9.21 -6.60
C GLY A 236 -14.21 -7.90 -6.37
N PRO A 237 -15.54 -7.95 -6.28
CA PRO A 237 -16.39 -6.77 -6.10
C PRO A 237 -16.85 -6.52 -4.66
N THR A 238 -16.58 -7.43 -3.72
CA THR A 238 -17.03 -7.31 -2.31
C THR A 238 -16.38 -6.11 -1.60
N PRO A 239 -16.95 -5.55 -0.53
CA PRO A 239 -16.32 -4.43 0.20
C PRO A 239 -14.89 -4.77 0.67
N LEU A 240 -13.98 -3.80 0.61
CA LEU A 240 -12.55 -4.03 0.93
C LEU A 240 -12.36 -4.54 2.36
N ALA A 241 -13.14 -4.01 3.31
CA ALA A 241 -13.20 -4.49 4.69
C ALA A 241 -13.54 -5.99 4.78
N ALA A 242 -14.56 -6.46 4.06
CA ALA A 242 -14.95 -7.87 4.04
C ALA A 242 -13.85 -8.77 3.44
N ARG A 243 -13.06 -8.25 2.49
CA ARG A 243 -11.91 -8.98 1.94
C ARG A 243 -10.77 -9.11 2.95
N CYS A 244 -10.52 -8.07 3.75
CA CYS A 244 -9.52 -8.11 4.82
C CYS A 244 -9.92 -9.15 5.89
N VAL A 245 -11.20 -9.16 6.30
CA VAL A 245 -11.73 -10.17 7.23
C VAL A 245 -11.55 -11.58 6.68
N ARG A 246 -11.95 -11.83 5.43
CA ARG A 246 -11.78 -13.14 4.79
C ARG A 246 -10.33 -13.59 4.72
N LEU A 247 -9.38 -12.66 4.57
CA LEU A 247 -7.96 -12.99 4.56
C LEU A 247 -7.46 -13.44 5.94
N ILE A 248 -7.91 -12.76 7.01
CA ILE A 248 -7.63 -13.20 8.39
C ILE A 248 -8.29 -14.55 8.66
N GLU A 249 -9.57 -14.72 8.33
CA GLU A 249 -10.28 -16.00 8.49
C GLU A 249 -9.56 -17.13 7.76
N PHE A 250 -9.09 -16.88 6.53
CA PHE A 250 -8.30 -17.86 5.78
C PHE A 250 -7.03 -18.24 6.55
N ALA A 251 -6.24 -17.26 7.01
CA ALA A 251 -5.04 -17.52 7.79
C ALA A 251 -5.34 -18.35 9.06
N ARG A 252 -6.45 -18.04 9.75
CA ARG A 252 -6.93 -18.81 10.92
C ARG A 252 -7.28 -20.25 10.57
N THR A 253 -8.02 -20.47 9.48
CA THR A 253 -8.36 -21.83 9.04
C THR A 253 -7.14 -22.61 8.53
N SER A 254 -6.10 -21.90 8.09
CA SER A 254 -4.80 -22.44 7.68
C SER A 254 -3.82 -22.61 8.86
N GLY A 255 -4.29 -22.47 10.10
CA GLY A 255 -3.53 -22.81 11.31
C GLY A 255 -2.93 -21.63 12.08
N SER A 256 -3.22 -20.37 11.69
CA SER A 256 -2.74 -19.20 12.42
C SER A 256 -3.30 -19.14 13.84
N ASN A 257 -2.41 -19.15 14.84
CA ASN A 257 -2.74 -18.96 16.26
C ASN A 257 -2.23 -17.62 16.83
N ASP A 258 -1.38 -16.91 16.07
CA ASP A 258 -0.76 -15.62 16.41
C ASP A 258 -1.73 -14.45 16.24
N ASP A 259 -1.43 -13.23 16.66
CA ASP A 259 -2.19 -12.05 16.25
C ASP A 259 -2.13 -11.87 14.72
N ALA A 260 -3.19 -11.33 14.12
CA ALA A 260 -3.27 -11.21 12.66
C ALA A 260 -3.88 -9.88 12.26
N THR A 261 -3.10 -9.10 11.51
CA THR A 261 -3.48 -7.77 11.04
C THR A 261 -3.24 -7.63 9.55
N VAL A 262 -4.23 -7.05 8.85
CA VAL A 262 -4.17 -6.72 7.44
C VAL A 262 -4.66 -5.28 7.26
N LEU A 263 -3.84 -4.45 6.65
CA LEU A 263 -4.23 -3.11 6.19
C LEU A 263 -4.06 -3.04 4.67
N VAL A 264 -5.14 -2.72 3.96
CA VAL A 264 -5.12 -2.58 2.50
C VAL A 264 -5.36 -1.14 2.09
N VAL A 265 -4.55 -0.67 1.16
CA VAL A 265 -4.65 0.61 0.48
C VAL A 265 -4.88 0.35 -1.01
N HIS A 266 -6.07 0.63 -1.50
CA HIS A 266 -6.47 0.39 -2.88
C HIS A 266 -6.58 1.72 -3.65
N ARG A 267 -5.76 1.87 -4.69
CA ARG A 267 -5.79 3.03 -5.58
C ARG A 267 -6.82 2.83 -6.68
N ALA A 268 -8.08 3.01 -6.33
CA ALA A 268 -9.21 2.88 -7.23
C ALA A 268 -9.29 4.05 -8.22
N GLU A 269 -9.58 3.73 -9.48
CA GLU A 269 -9.96 4.76 -10.45
C GLU A 269 -11.42 5.20 -10.24
N ARG A 270 -11.69 6.52 -10.19
CA ARG A 270 -13.07 7.02 -10.11
C ARG A 270 -13.83 6.65 -11.39
N ALA A 271 -15.07 6.18 -11.25
CA ALA A 271 -15.94 5.83 -12.38
C ALA A 271 -16.09 6.96 -13.42
N ARG A 272 -16.18 8.23 -12.98
CA ARG A 272 -16.19 9.40 -13.89
C ARG A 272 -14.88 9.58 -14.66
N ALA A 273 -13.74 9.32 -14.03
CA ALA A 273 -12.43 9.39 -14.69
C ALA A 273 -12.27 8.25 -15.72
N ARG A 274 -12.75 7.05 -15.39
CA ARG A 274 -12.85 5.92 -16.36
C ARG A 274 -13.68 6.31 -17.57
N LEU A 275 -14.88 6.85 -17.35
CA LEU A 275 -15.80 7.24 -18.42
C LEU A 275 -15.19 8.35 -19.30
N ALA A 276 -14.63 9.41 -18.69
CA ALA A 276 -13.97 10.48 -19.42
C ALA A 276 -12.81 9.95 -20.29
N ARG A 277 -11.99 9.04 -19.76
CA ARG A 277 -10.89 8.43 -20.52
C ARG A 277 -11.38 7.60 -21.69
N LEU A 278 -12.41 6.78 -21.49
CA LEU A 278 -13.02 6.00 -22.59
C LEU A 278 -13.56 6.92 -23.68
N VAL A 279 -14.22 8.01 -23.31
CA VAL A 279 -14.68 9.04 -24.26
C VAL A 279 -13.51 9.71 -24.99
N SER A 280 -12.45 10.09 -24.28
CA SER A 280 -11.26 10.70 -24.89
C SER A 280 -10.53 9.75 -25.85
N ILE A 281 -10.40 8.46 -25.50
CA ILE A 281 -9.83 7.44 -26.39
C ILE A 281 -10.72 7.26 -27.62
N GLY A 282 -12.04 7.17 -27.44
CA GLY A 282 -13.00 7.09 -28.55
C GLY A 282 -12.91 8.30 -29.49
N ALA A 283 -12.81 9.51 -28.94
CA ALA A 283 -12.65 10.74 -29.72
C ALA A 283 -11.33 10.77 -30.50
N LEU A 284 -10.23 10.29 -29.90
CA LEU A 284 -8.93 10.19 -30.57
C LEU A 284 -8.96 9.18 -31.72
N ILE A 285 -9.58 8.00 -31.50
CA ILE A 285 -9.77 6.99 -32.55
C ILE A 285 -10.60 7.55 -33.69
N ALA A 286 -11.70 8.26 -33.39
CA ALA A 286 -12.53 8.90 -34.40
C ALA A 286 -11.73 9.95 -35.20
N LEU A 287 -10.95 10.79 -34.54
CA LEU A 287 -10.09 11.79 -35.21
C LEU A 287 -9.08 11.14 -36.16
N ILE A 288 -8.41 10.07 -35.71
CA ILE A 288 -7.44 9.33 -36.53
C ILE A 288 -8.14 8.67 -37.73
N ALA A 289 -9.31 8.05 -37.53
CA ALA A 289 -10.08 7.45 -38.61
C ALA A 289 -10.53 8.49 -39.64
N THR A 290 -11.01 9.66 -39.20
CA THR A 290 -11.36 10.76 -40.09
C THR A 290 -10.15 11.28 -40.88
N ALA A 291 -9.00 11.45 -40.23
CA ALA A 291 -7.77 11.87 -40.91
C ALA A 291 -7.32 10.85 -41.98
N LEU A 292 -7.38 9.55 -41.67
CA LEU A 292 -7.06 8.49 -42.63
C LEU A 292 -8.03 8.46 -43.81
N LEU A 293 -9.33 8.67 -43.58
CA LEU A 293 -10.34 8.77 -44.65
C LEU A 293 -10.08 9.96 -45.57
N LEU A 294 -9.73 11.13 -45.00
CA LEU A 294 -9.37 12.32 -45.79
C LEU A 294 -8.12 12.09 -46.64
N LEU A 295 -7.07 11.48 -46.07
CA LEU A 295 -5.86 11.13 -46.80
C LEU A 295 -6.11 10.11 -47.92
N ALA A 296 -7.02 9.15 -47.71
CA ALA A 296 -7.42 8.19 -48.74
C ALA A 296 -8.23 8.86 -49.86
N ALA A 297 -9.14 9.79 -49.51
CA ALA A 297 -9.88 10.57 -50.48
C ALA A 297 -8.94 11.37 -51.39
N ASP A 298 -7.98 12.11 -50.82
CA ASP A 298 -6.99 12.89 -51.58
C ASP A 298 -6.17 12.04 -52.56
N ARG A 299 -5.79 10.82 -52.18
CA ARG A 299 -5.09 9.88 -53.07
C ARG A 299 -5.95 9.47 -54.26
N VAL A 300 -7.25 9.23 -54.06
CA VAL A 300 -8.18 8.88 -55.13
C VAL A 300 -8.39 10.07 -56.07
N THR A 301 -8.48 11.30 -55.54
CA THR A 301 -8.61 12.50 -56.36
C THR A 301 -7.35 12.75 -57.20
N ALA A 302 -6.16 12.56 -56.61
CA ALA A 302 -4.88 12.71 -57.32
C ALA A 302 -4.71 11.69 -58.46
N GLN A 303 -5.24 10.46 -58.31
CA GLN A 303 -5.21 9.43 -59.36
C GLN A 303 -6.23 9.66 -60.49
N ARG A 304 -7.23 10.53 -60.29
CA ARG A 304 -8.27 10.83 -61.29
C ARG A 304 -7.97 12.06 -62.16
N LEU A 305 -6.88 12.78 -61.92
CA LEU A 305 -6.45 13.86 -62.81
C LEU A 305 -6.00 13.28 -64.16
N PRO A 306 -6.65 13.64 -65.29
CA PRO A 306 -6.25 13.13 -66.59
C PRO A 306 -4.87 13.68 -66.95
N THR A 307 -3.92 12.77 -67.25
CA THR A 307 -2.70 13.11 -67.98
C THR A 307 -3.09 13.75 -69.30
N ALA A 308 -2.90 15.07 -69.42
CA ALA A 308 -3.10 15.80 -70.65
C ALA A 308 -2.27 15.15 -71.77
N ALA A 309 -2.94 14.58 -72.77
CA ALA A 309 -2.30 13.98 -73.92
C ALA A 309 -1.64 15.06 -74.79
N PRO A 310 -0.40 14.88 -75.27
CA PRO A 310 0.23 15.85 -76.16
C PRO A 310 -0.46 15.82 -77.54
N HIS A 311 -0.86 17.01 -77.99
CA HIS A 311 -1.48 17.27 -79.29
C HIS A 311 -0.70 16.63 -80.45
N ALA A 312 -1.39 15.79 -81.23
CA ALA A 312 -0.93 15.29 -82.51
C ALA A 312 -0.82 16.44 -83.53
N LYS A 313 0.37 16.65 -84.09
CA LYS A 313 0.57 17.47 -85.28
C LYS A 313 0.24 16.63 -86.52
N VAL A 314 -0.75 17.12 -87.27
CA VAL A 314 -1.09 16.69 -88.63
C VAL A 314 -0.19 17.46 -89.60
N GLN A 315 0.46 16.77 -90.54
CA GLN A 315 0.98 17.33 -91.79
C GLN A 315 0.94 16.26 -92.90
N PRO A 316 0.87 16.68 -94.18
CA PRO A 316 -0.07 16.20 -95.19
C PRO A 316 0.31 14.88 -95.89
#